data_AF-A0A8S8YI25-F1
#
_entry.id   AF-A0A8S8YI25-F1
#
_cell.length_a   1.000
_cell.length_b   1.000
_cell.length_c   1.000
_cell.angle_alpha   90.00
_cell.angle_beta   90.00
_cell.angle_gamma   90.00
#
_symmetry.space_group_name_H-M   'P 1'
#
loop_
_entity.id
_entity.type
_entity.pdbx_description
1 polymer ?
#
loop_
_entity_poly.entity_id
_entity_poly.type
_entity_poly.pdbx_seq_one_letter_code
_entity_poly.pdbx_strand_id
1 'polypeptide(L)'
;MVSGQDVLDIVVTSMRDAFLAVTVFVAVMVLLFSWLQYATSGRFVEYIQTHKKLQPLIGALMGLTPGCGGAIIMMPMYARGYVTYGTVVATLIATLGDSAFVLIGAAVADSSFIAPMIAVHVISFIVGVSWGYIVDASGTTPSMPLSKFGPKFGEDLIPPI
;
A
#
# COMPACT_ATOMS: atom_id res chain seq x y z
N MET A 1 39.77 -15.76 -8.37
CA MET A 1 38.97 -15.60 -9.61
C MET A 1 37.64 -16.27 -9.34
N VAL A 2 36.54 -15.51 -9.29
CA VAL A 2 35.20 -16.09 -9.09
C VAL A 2 34.86 -16.92 -10.33
N SER A 3 34.51 -18.19 -10.14
CA SER A 3 34.20 -19.09 -11.25
C SER A 3 32.82 -18.77 -11.82
N GLY A 4 32.60 -19.02 -13.12
CA GLY A 4 31.29 -18.76 -13.74
C GLY A 4 30.15 -19.56 -13.10
N GLN A 5 30.45 -20.71 -12.49
CA GLN A 5 29.50 -21.50 -11.70
C GLN A 5 29.13 -20.84 -10.38
N ASP A 6 30.06 -20.17 -9.69
CA ASP A 6 29.76 -19.45 -8.43
C ASP A 6 28.79 -18.30 -8.68
N VAL A 7 28.94 -17.59 -9.81
CA VAL A 7 28.02 -16.51 -10.21
C VAL A 7 26.63 -17.08 -10.47
N LEU A 8 26.52 -18.20 -11.18
CA LEU A 8 25.24 -18.85 -11.45
C LEU A 8 24.55 -19.32 -10.16
N ASP A 9 25.30 -19.92 -9.22
CA ASP A 9 24.75 -20.38 -7.94
C ASP A 9 24.24 -19.22 -7.08
N ILE A 10 24.97 -18.10 -7.03
CA ILE A 10 24.53 -16.89 -6.31
C ILE A 10 23.24 -16.34 -6.93
N VAL A 11 23.19 -16.23 -8.26
CA VAL A 11 22.03 -15.70 -8.98
C VAL A 11 20.81 -16.60 -8.74
N VAL A 12 20.93 -17.91 -8.94
CA VAL A 12 19.83 -18.86 -8.77
C VAL A 12 19.35 -18.89 -7.32
N THR A 13 20.26 -18.90 -6.35
CA THR A 13 19.92 -18.88 -4.92
C THR A 13 19.17 -17.59 -4.55
N SER A 14 19.69 -16.44 -4.97
CA SER A 14 19.07 -15.14 -4.67
C SER A 14 17.69 -15.01 -5.31
N MET A 15 17.53 -15.46 -6.56
CA MET A 15 16.24 -15.47 -7.25
C MET A 15 15.22 -16.37 -6.57
N ARG A 16 15.63 -17.60 -6.19
CA ARG A 16 14.77 -18.54 -5.47
C ARG A 16 14.31 -17.97 -4.13
N ASP A 17 15.24 -17.43 -3.35
CA ASP A 17 14.97 -16.94 -2.01
C ASP A 17 14.05 -15.70 -2.07
N ALA A 18 14.28 -14.77 -3.00
CA ALA A 18 13.40 -13.64 -3.23
C ALA A 18 12.00 -14.07 -3.69
N PHE A 19 11.91 -15.01 -4.63
CA PHE A 19 10.62 -15.52 -5.11
C PHE A 19 9.82 -16.18 -3.99
N LEU A 20 10.43 -17.06 -3.21
CA LEU A 20 9.77 -17.74 -2.10
C LEU A 20 9.33 -16.75 -1.01
N ALA A 21 10.21 -15.80 -0.63
CA ALA A 21 9.89 -14.81 0.39
C ALA A 21 8.68 -13.96 -0.01
N VAL A 22 8.69 -13.39 -1.23
CA VAL A 22 7.62 -12.50 -1.68
C VAL A 22 6.32 -13.27 -1.92
N THR A 23 6.37 -14.44 -2.58
CA THR A 23 5.15 -15.21 -2.88
C THR A 23 4.47 -15.74 -1.63
N VAL A 24 5.22 -16.28 -0.68
CA VAL A 24 4.67 -16.76 0.60
C VAL A 24 4.11 -15.59 1.40
N PHE A 25 4.83 -14.46 1.48
CA PHE A 25 4.35 -13.27 2.18
C PHE A 25 3.03 -12.74 1.58
N VAL A 26 2.96 -12.58 0.25
CA VAL A 26 1.75 -12.14 -0.45
C VAL A 26 0.61 -13.14 -0.21
N ALA A 27 0.87 -14.44 -0.34
CA ALA A 27 -0.14 -15.48 -0.13
C ALA A 27 -0.71 -15.43 1.29
N VAL A 28 0.14 -15.30 2.31
CA VAL A 28 -0.27 -15.17 3.71
C VAL A 28 -1.07 -13.88 3.93
N MET A 29 -0.62 -12.74 3.40
CA MET A 29 -1.35 -11.47 3.55
C MET A 29 -2.72 -11.49 2.88
N VAL A 30 -2.82 -12.03 1.66
CA VAL A 30 -4.10 -12.17 0.96
C VAL A 30 -5.02 -13.14 1.69
N LEU A 31 -4.51 -14.27 2.20
CA LEU A 31 -5.29 -15.20 3.02
C LEU A 31 -5.77 -14.56 4.31
N LEU A 32 -4.90 -13.82 5.00
CA LEU A 32 -5.23 -13.11 6.24
C LEU A 32 -6.30 -12.04 6.00
N PHE A 33 -6.19 -11.29 4.89
CA PHE A 33 -7.21 -10.33 4.49
C PHE A 33 -8.54 -11.00 4.12
N SER A 34 -8.52 -12.08 3.34
CA SER A 34 -9.73 -12.87 3.02
C SER A 34 -10.38 -13.41 4.29
N TRP A 35 -9.59 -13.91 5.24
CA TRP A 35 -10.08 -14.40 6.52
C TRP A 35 -10.66 -13.27 7.37
N LEU A 36 -10.00 -12.11 7.43
CA LEU A 36 -10.49 -10.92 8.13
C LEU A 36 -11.81 -10.43 7.51
N GLN A 37 -11.92 -10.45 6.18
CA GLN A 37 -13.13 -10.05 5.47
C GLN A 37 -14.29 -11.03 5.76
N TYR A 38 -14.01 -12.33 5.81
CA TYR A 38 -14.95 -13.37 6.20
C TYR A 38 -15.41 -13.19 7.66
N ALA A 39 -14.45 -13.00 8.58
CA ALA A 39 -14.72 -12.80 10.01
C ALA A 39 -15.50 -11.50 10.30
N THR A 40 -15.25 -10.43 9.54
CA THR A 40 -15.91 -9.13 9.71
C THR A 40 -17.24 -9.02 8.93
N SER A 41 -17.65 -10.09 8.23
CA SER A 41 -18.88 -10.14 7.42
C SER A 41 -19.03 -8.95 6.46
N GLY A 42 -17.93 -8.43 5.92
CA GLY A 42 -17.94 -7.26 5.03
C GLY A 42 -18.14 -5.88 5.69
N ARG A 43 -18.42 -5.79 7.01
CA ARG A 43 -18.65 -4.51 7.71
C ARG A 43 -17.47 -3.54 7.62
N PHE A 44 -16.24 -4.04 7.53
CA PHE A 44 -15.04 -3.22 7.36
C PHE A 44 -15.05 -2.46 6.02
N VAL A 45 -15.49 -3.14 4.96
CA VAL A 45 -15.60 -2.55 3.62
C VAL A 45 -16.74 -1.54 3.58
N GLU A 46 -17.88 -1.87 4.19
CA GLU A 46 -19.05 -0.98 4.26
C GLU A 46 -18.77 0.28 5.09
N TYR A 47 -17.99 0.16 6.17
CA TYR A 47 -17.53 1.30 6.97
C TYR A 47 -16.60 2.23 6.17
N ILE A 48 -15.66 1.65 5.43
CA ILE A 48 -14.75 2.39 4.53
C ILE A 48 -15.55 3.09 3.43
N GLN A 49 -16.55 2.43 2.83
CA GLN A 49 -17.41 3.02 1.81
C GLN A 49 -18.28 4.17 2.34
N THR A 50 -18.81 4.03 3.55
CA THR A 50 -19.67 5.06 4.18
C THR A 50 -18.88 6.32 4.54
N HIS A 51 -17.57 6.19 4.81
CA HIS A 51 -16.72 7.30 5.21
C HIS A 51 -15.63 7.60 4.17
N LYS A 52 -16.04 8.06 2.98
CA LYS A 52 -15.14 8.45 1.88
C LYS A 52 -14.01 9.40 2.29
N LYS A 53 -14.27 10.33 3.22
CA LYS A 53 -13.24 11.25 3.74
C LYS A 53 -12.17 10.55 4.57
N LEU A 54 -12.48 9.45 5.25
CA LEU A 54 -11.52 8.71 6.07
C LEU A 54 -10.69 7.70 5.26
N GLN A 55 -11.04 7.43 3.99
CA GLN A 55 -10.35 6.42 3.20
C GLN A 55 -8.85 6.71 3.01
N PRO A 56 -8.40 7.94 2.66
CA PRO A 56 -6.96 8.22 2.52
C PRO A 56 -6.18 8.05 3.82
N LEU A 57 -6.81 8.35 4.96
CA LEU A 57 -6.23 8.16 6.28
C LEU A 57 -6.04 6.66 6.59
N ILE A 58 -7.06 5.85 6.34
CA ILE A 58 -7.02 4.40 6.53
C ILE A 58 -6.01 3.76 5.57
N GLY A 59 -5.95 4.23 4.32
CA GLY A 59 -4.95 3.84 3.33
C GLY A 59 -3.53 4.09 3.80
N ALA A 60 -3.23 5.31 4.22
CA ALA A 60 -1.91 5.64 4.74
C ALA A 60 -1.57 4.82 6.00
N LEU A 61 -2.52 4.60 6.93
CA LEU A 61 -2.32 3.74 8.11
C LEU A 61 -1.98 2.30 7.72
N MET A 62 -2.67 1.76 6.71
CA MET A 62 -2.32 0.44 6.17
C MET A 62 -0.92 0.45 5.54
N GLY A 63 -0.52 1.54 4.89
CA GLY A 63 0.83 1.74 4.33
C GLY A 63 1.95 1.77 5.38
N LEU A 64 1.69 2.22 6.61
CA LEU A 64 2.67 2.12 7.71
C LEU A 64 2.97 0.68 8.13
N THR A 65 2.16 -0.29 7.73
CA THR A 65 2.41 -1.69 8.05
C THR A 65 3.77 -2.08 7.47
N PRO A 66 4.73 -2.57 8.29
CA PRO A 66 6.06 -2.92 7.82
C PRO A 66 6.00 -3.97 6.69
N GLY A 67 6.86 -3.81 5.68
CA GLY A 67 6.78 -4.55 4.43
C GLY A 67 5.85 -3.89 3.41
N CYS A 68 5.30 -4.70 2.49
CA CYS A 68 4.38 -4.25 1.43
C CYS A 68 2.92 -4.69 1.67
N GLY A 69 2.61 -5.24 2.86
CA GLY A 69 1.33 -5.88 3.17
C GLY A 69 0.12 -4.93 3.03
N GLY A 70 0.22 -3.70 3.50
CA GLY A 70 -0.86 -2.71 3.39
C GLY A 70 -1.23 -2.37 1.95
N ALA A 71 -0.22 -2.22 1.08
CA ALA A 71 -0.42 -1.98 -0.34
C ALA A 71 -1.05 -3.19 -1.05
N ILE A 72 -0.61 -4.42 -0.71
CA ILE A 72 -1.16 -5.66 -1.27
C ILE A 72 -2.66 -5.78 -0.97
N ILE A 73 -3.12 -5.30 0.18
CA ILE A 73 -4.54 -5.32 0.57
C ILE A 73 -5.33 -4.21 -0.13
N MET A 74 -4.77 -3.00 -0.22
CA MET A 74 -5.47 -1.84 -0.79
C MET A 74 -5.68 -1.93 -2.30
N MET A 75 -4.76 -2.55 -3.04
CA MET A 75 -4.87 -2.72 -4.50
C MET A 75 -6.11 -3.52 -4.95
N PRO A 76 -6.40 -4.73 -4.43
CA PRO A 76 -7.62 -5.46 -4.80
C PRO A 76 -8.89 -4.76 -4.29
N MET A 77 -8.84 -4.02 -3.17
CA MET A 77 -9.97 -3.20 -2.74
C MET A 77 -10.27 -2.07 -3.73
N TYR A 78 -9.23 -1.47 -4.31
CA TYR A 78 -9.36 -0.47 -5.37
C TYR A 78 -9.92 -1.10 -6.65
N ALA A 79 -9.41 -2.26 -7.06
CA ALA A 79 -9.92 -2.99 -8.23
C ALA A 79 -11.41 -3.36 -8.11
N ARG A 80 -11.91 -3.57 -6.89
CA ARG A 80 -13.32 -3.82 -6.59
C ARG A 80 -14.17 -2.54 -6.39
N GLY A 81 -13.56 -1.36 -6.48
CA GLY A 81 -14.26 -0.06 -6.34
C GLY A 81 -14.60 0.34 -4.89
N TYR A 82 -13.97 -0.27 -3.89
CA TYR A 82 -14.26 0.02 -2.47
C TYR A 82 -13.52 1.24 -1.93
N VAL A 83 -12.34 1.57 -2.48
CA VAL A 83 -11.49 2.68 -2.05
C VAL A 83 -11.23 3.65 -3.20
N THR A 84 -11.03 4.93 -2.89
CA THR A 84 -10.70 5.97 -3.89
C THR A 84 -9.27 5.84 -4.42
N TYR A 85 -9.00 6.48 -5.56
CA TYR A 85 -7.64 6.56 -6.10
C TYR A 85 -6.68 7.29 -5.14
N GLY A 86 -7.10 8.39 -4.50
CA GLY A 86 -6.29 9.08 -3.50
C GLY A 86 -5.94 8.21 -2.30
N THR A 87 -6.80 7.24 -1.94
CA THR A 87 -6.49 6.24 -0.90
C THR A 87 -5.35 5.31 -1.30
N VAL A 88 -5.33 4.85 -2.56
CA VAL A 88 -4.23 4.03 -3.08
C VAL A 88 -2.95 4.84 -3.09
N VAL A 89 -2.99 6.09 -3.57
CA VAL A 89 -1.81 6.95 -3.61
C VAL A 89 -1.29 7.24 -2.20
N ALA A 90 -2.18 7.51 -1.23
CA ALA A 90 -1.81 7.70 0.17
C ALA A 90 -1.10 6.47 0.75
N THR A 91 -1.66 5.28 0.49
CA THR A 91 -1.08 4.00 0.93
C THR A 91 0.31 3.81 0.35
N LEU A 92 0.49 4.03 -0.96
CA LEU A 92 1.76 3.85 -1.64
C LEU A 92 2.83 4.81 -1.15
N ILE A 93 2.49 6.08 -0.93
CA ILE A 93 3.43 7.09 -0.41
C ILE A 93 3.81 6.78 1.04
N ALA A 94 2.87 6.29 1.85
CA ALA A 94 3.14 5.93 3.24
C ALA A 94 3.92 4.61 3.38
N THR A 95 4.00 3.78 2.33
CA THR A 95 4.63 2.46 2.38
C THR A 95 6.15 2.56 2.39
N LEU A 96 6.78 2.01 3.43
CA LEU A 96 8.24 1.96 3.59
C LEU A 96 8.86 0.65 3.07
N GLY A 97 8.06 -0.39 2.82
CA GLY A 97 8.54 -1.67 2.30
C GLY A 97 9.43 -2.42 3.29
N ASP A 98 10.36 -3.23 2.77
CA ASP A 98 11.27 -4.04 3.58
C ASP A 98 12.32 -3.21 4.34
N SER A 99 12.52 -1.95 3.93
CA SER A 99 13.41 -1.02 4.64
C SER A 99 12.92 -0.74 6.07
N ALA A 100 11.62 -0.88 6.32
CA ALA A 100 11.05 -0.75 7.65
C ALA A 100 11.58 -1.83 8.61
N PHE A 101 11.83 -3.06 8.15
CA PHE A 101 12.40 -4.12 8.98
C PHE A 101 13.84 -3.82 9.39
N VAL A 102 14.63 -3.25 8.48
CA VAL A 102 16.02 -2.84 8.76
C VAL A 102 16.03 -1.69 9.76
N LEU A 103 15.14 -0.70 9.60
CA LEU A 103 14.99 0.42 10.53
C LEU A 103 14.56 -0.05 11.94
N ILE A 104 13.62 -0.98 12.02
CA ILE A 104 13.20 -1.58 13.29
C ILE A 104 14.36 -2.35 13.92
N GLY A 105 15.09 -3.16 13.14
CA GLY A 105 16.26 -3.90 13.62
C GLY A 105 17.35 -2.97 14.17
N ALA A 106 17.65 -1.88 13.46
CA ALA A 106 18.60 -0.87 13.91
C ALA A 106 18.14 -0.16 15.19
N ALA A 107 16.86 0.17 15.31
CA ALA A 107 16.28 0.80 16.49
C ALA A 107 16.28 -0.12 17.73
N VAL A 108 16.17 -1.44 17.54
CA VAL A 108 16.30 -2.44 18.61
C VAL A 108 17.76 -2.61 19.04
N ALA A 109 18.70 -2.54 18.10
CA ALA A 109 20.13 -2.64 18.39
C ALA A 109 20.70 -1.39 19.08
N ASP A 110 20.24 -0.21 18.69
CA ASP A 110 20.67 1.07 19.27
C ASP A 110 19.48 2.05 19.37
N SER A 111 19.21 2.49 20.60
CA SER A 111 18.11 3.41 20.92
C SER A 111 18.19 4.76 20.20
N SER A 112 19.37 5.15 19.73
CA SER A 112 19.60 6.38 18.96
C SER A 112 18.85 6.36 17.62
N PHE A 113 18.55 5.18 17.08
CA PHE A 113 17.84 4.99 15.81
C PHE A 113 16.30 4.97 15.95
N ILE A 114 15.77 5.00 17.18
CA ILE A 114 14.32 5.07 17.42
C ILE A 114 13.75 6.41 16.90
N ALA A 115 14.44 7.52 17.17
CA ALA A 115 14.02 8.84 16.73
C ALA A 115 13.91 8.96 15.18
N PRO A 116 14.94 8.58 14.38
CA PRO A 116 14.81 8.61 12.93
C PRO A 116 13.80 7.60 12.39
N MET A 117 13.64 6.43 13.03
CA MET A 117 12.62 5.44 12.65
C MET A 117 11.20 6.03 12.75
N ILE A 118 10.88 6.66 13.89
CA ILE A 118 9.57 7.30 14.09
C ILE A 118 9.42 8.50 13.14
N ALA A 119 10.46 9.31 12.97
CA ALA A 119 10.41 10.46 12.08
C ALA A 119 10.04 10.05 10.65
N VAL A 120 10.69 9.02 10.11
CA VAL A 120 10.41 8.54 8.75
C VAL A 120 8.97 8.02 8.63
N HIS A 121 8.48 7.21 9.59
CA HIS A 121 7.10 6.71 9.57
C HIS A 121 6.07 7.85 9.64
N VAL A 122 6.29 8.83 10.50
CA VAL A 122 5.39 9.97 10.67
C VAL A 122 5.42 10.89 9.45
N ILE A 123 6.59 11.17 8.89
CA ILE A 123 6.72 12.01 7.70
C ILE A 123 6.04 11.33 6.52
N SER A 124 6.34 10.05 6.25
CA SER A 124 5.71 9.30 5.17
C SER A 124 4.19 9.22 5.34
N PHE A 125 3.70 9.06 6.57
CA PHE A 125 2.27 9.10 6.86
C PHE A 125 1.65 10.46 6.53
N ILE A 126 2.22 11.56 7.04
CA ILE A 126 1.68 12.90 6.82
C ILE A 126 1.70 13.26 5.33
N VAL A 127 2.81 12.95 4.63
CA VAL A 127 2.94 13.21 3.19
C VAL A 127 1.95 12.34 2.40
N GLY A 128 1.81 11.06 2.75
CA GLY A 128 0.85 10.15 2.10
C GLY A 128 -0.59 10.60 2.30
N VAL A 129 -0.99 10.93 3.53
CA VAL A 129 -2.34 11.41 3.84
C VAL A 129 -2.62 12.73 3.11
N SER A 130 -1.72 13.70 3.21
CA SER A 130 -1.91 15.01 2.57
C SER A 130 -2.05 14.88 1.06
N TRP A 131 -1.18 14.10 0.41
CA TRP A 131 -1.25 13.86 -1.02
C TRP A 131 -2.50 13.08 -1.42
N GLY A 132 -2.90 12.08 -0.63
CA GLY A 132 -4.14 11.33 -0.85
C GLY A 132 -5.38 12.21 -0.84
N TYR A 133 -5.48 13.12 0.13
CA TYR A 133 -6.56 14.11 0.18
C TYR A 133 -6.50 15.10 -0.98
N ILE A 134 -5.30 15.53 -1.39
CA ILE A 134 -5.13 16.41 -2.56
C ILE A 134 -5.64 15.72 -3.82
N VAL A 135 -5.29 14.45 -4.02
CA VAL A 135 -5.70 13.64 -5.18
C VAL A 135 -7.21 13.38 -5.19
N ASP A 136 -7.79 13.08 -4.04
CA ASP A 136 -9.25 12.92 -3.93
C ASP A 136 -9.98 14.26 -4.13
N ALA A 137 -9.40 15.38 -3.69
CA ALA A 137 -9.95 16.72 -3.91
C ALA A 137 -9.78 17.22 -5.36
N SER A 138 -8.77 16.76 -6.09
CA SER A 138 -8.56 17.07 -7.51
C SER A 138 -9.43 16.24 -8.44
N GLY A 139 -10.09 15.19 -7.93
CA GLY A 139 -10.94 14.28 -8.71
C GLY A 139 -10.16 13.44 -9.72
N THR A 140 -8.85 13.28 -9.53
CA THR A 140 -7.97 12.54 -10.44
C THR A 140 -8.28 11.05 -10.31
N THR A 141 -9.10 10.52 -11.21
CA THR A 141 -9.38 9.08 -11.32
C THR A 141 -8.68 8.55 -12.57
N PRO A 142 -8.20 7.30 -12.66
CA PRO A 142 -7.59 6.77 -13.89
C PRO A 142 -8.48 6.84 -15.14
N SER A 143 -9.80 6.91 -14.99
CA SER A 143 -10.78 7.18 -16.06
C SER A 143 -10.97 8.66 -16.38
N MET A 144 -10.59 9.57 -15.48
CA MET A 144 -10.60 11.03 -15.66
C MET A 144 -9.38 11.67 -14.96
N PRO A 145 -8.19 11.64 -15.59
CA PRO A 145 -6.95 12.12 -14.96
C PRO A 145 -6.98 13.62 -14.63
N LEU A 146 -7.85 14.38 -15.31
CA LEU A 146 -7.97 15.84 -15.18
C LEU A 146 -9.43 16.28 -14.90
N SER A 147 -10.20 15.56 -14.09
CA SER A 147 -11.64 15.85 -13.84
C SER A 147 -11.97 17.33 -13.57
N LYS A 148 -11.10 18.06 -12.84
CA LYS A 148 -11.29 19.49 -12.51
C LYS A 148 -10.71 20.47 -13.55
N PHE A 149 -9.80 20.04 -14.42
CA PHE A 149 -9.05 20.91 -15.36
C PHE A 149 -9.11 20.47 -16.83
N GLY A 150 -9.82 19.38 -17.14
CA GLY A 150 -9.93 18.80 -18.48
C GLY A 150 -11.38 18.63 -18.92
N PRO A 151 -11.61 18.24 -20.18
CA PRO A 151 -12.95 18.05 -20.71
C PRO A 151 -13.62 16.87 -20.01
N LYS A 152 -14.85 17.07 -19.52
CA LYS A 152 -15.69 16.00 -18.99
C LYS A 152 -16.10 15.08 -20.13
N PHE A 153 -15.42 13.95 -20.29
CA PHE A 153 -15.82 12.92 -21.24
C PHE A 153 -16.69 11.88 -20.53
N GLY A 154 -17.96 11.80 -20.96
CA GLY A 154 -18.82 10.62 -20.75
C GLY A 154 -19.38 10.46 -19.35
N GLU A 155 -20.38 11.27 -18.99
CA GLU A 155 -21.25 11.07 -17.82
C GLU A 155 -22.33 9.98 -18.07
N ASP A 156 -22.35 9.36 -19.26
CA ASP A 156 -23.43 8.46 -19.72
C ASP A 156 -23.08 6.95 -19.77
N LEU A 157 -21.87 6.53 -19.38
CA LEU A 157 -21.39 5.14 -19.58
C LEU A 157 -21.08 4.36 -18.30
N ILE A 158 -21.38 4.91 -17.11
CA ILE A 158 -21.09 4.24 -15.84
C ILE A 158 -22.42 3.92 -15.14
N PRO A 159 -22.84 2.63 -15.06
CA PRO A 159 -24.02 2.29 -14.29
C PRO A 159 -23.79 2.62 -12.81
N PRO A 160 -24.84 3.08 -12.10
CA PRO A 160 -24.78 3.29 -10.66
C PRO A 160 -24.48 1.97 -9.97
N ILE A 161 -23.50 2.01 -9.06
CA ILE A 161 -23.12 0.91 -8.16
C ILE A 161 -24.19 0.80 -7.07
#